data_AF-A0A1X3FQG1-F1
#
_entry.id   AF-A0A1X3FQG1-F1
#
_cell.length_a   1.000
_cell.length_b   1.000
_cell.length_c   1.000
_cell.angle_alpha   90.00
_cell.angle_beta   90.00
_cell.angle_gamma   90.00
#
_symmetry.space_group_name_H-M   'P 1'
#
loop_
_entity.id
_entity.type
_entity.pdbx_description
1 polymer ?
#
loop_
_entity_poly.entity_id
_entity_poly.type
_entity_poly.pdbx_seq_one_letter_code
_entity_poly.pdbx_strand_id
1 'polypeptide(L)'
;MAGVVLTVAGAIGFGLASPPSCFAQTEPEPSVSDYLPPSEPEVSRDEWRQRIEDARRRAKELSRERRDHPELYKPVPEDPDLVATERLLNDDSLQRGDIVSTKKGMFVYQGRPDQPPRERDFVPIAPKATR
;
A
#
# COMPACT_ATOMS: atom_id res chain seq x y z
N MET A 1 -60.50 19.11 80.00
CA MET A 1 -61.16 20.44 79.94
C MET A 1 -60.06 21.49 79.89
N ALA A 2 -59.95 22.43 78.97
CA ALA A 2 -60.82 22.88 77.88
C ALA A 2 -59.93 23.25 76.68
N GLY A 3 -60.42 23.00 75.47
CA GLY A 3 -59.93 23.69 74.28
C GLY A 3 -60.59 25.06 74.16
N VAL A 4 -60.03 25.90 73.27
CA VAL A 4 -60.67 26.94 72.42
C VAL A 4 -59.47 27.55 71.65
N VAL A 5 -59.26 27.33 70.35
CA VAL A 5 -60.06 27.60 69.13
C VAL A 5 -59.84 29.00 68.54
N LEU A 6 -59.19 28.96 67.35
CA LEU A 6 -59.32 29.78 66.13
C LEU A 6 -58.91 31.27 66.13
N THR A 7 -58.14 31.64 65.10
CA THR A 7 -58.59 32.51 63.98
C THR A 7 -57.48 32.61 62.92
N VAL A 8 -57.68 32.15 61.66
CA VAL A 8 -58.32 32.76 60.47
C VAL A 8 -57.31 33.43 59.52
N ALA A 9 -57.58 33.20 58.22
CA ALA A 9 -57.02 33.84 57.01
C ALA A 9 -55.58 33.42 56.65
N GLY A 10 -55.26 32.97 55.45
CA GLY A 10 -55.93 33.12 54.16
C GLY A 10 -54.87 33.60 53.17
N ALA A 11 -54.51 32.76 52.19
CA ALA A 11 -53.92 33.17 50.91
C ALA A 11 -53.77 31.92 50.03
N ILE A 12 -54.64 31.79 49.04
CA ILE A 12 -54.45 30.85 47.92
C ILE A 12 -53.39 31.48 47.02
N GLY A 13 -52.14 31.06 47.19
CA GLY A 13 -51.07 31.33 46.24
C GLY A 13 -51.06 30.26 45.16
N PHE A 14 -51.53 30.59 43.96
CA PHE A 14 -51.27 29.80 42.76
C PHE A 14 -49.77 29.88 42.43
N GLY A 15 -48.98 28.98 43.03
CA GLY A 15 -47.59 28.79 42.65
C GLY A 15 -47.51 28.07 41.32
N LEU A 16 -47.09 28.78 40.27
CA LEU A 16 -46.61 28.16 39.04
C LEU A 16 -45.35 27.36 39.38
N ALA A 17 -45.51 26.05 39.60
CA ALA A 17 -44.38 25.15 39.73
C ALA A 17 -43.66 25.10 38.38
N SER A 18 -42.51 25.78 38.29
CA SER A 18 -41.54 25.55 37.21
C SER A 18 -41.13 24.09 37.26
N PRO A 19 -41.13 23.34 36.14
CA PRO A 19 -40.55 22.01 36.14
C PRO A 19 -39.04 22.13 36.45
N PRO A 20 -38.44 21.15 37.15
CA PRO A 20 -37.01 21.13 37.35
C PRO A 20 -36.35 21.10 35.97
N SER A 21 -35.49 22.07 35.70
CA SER A 21 -34.66 22.07 34.49
C SER A 21 -33.81 20.81 34.53
N CYS A 22 -34.15 19.83 33.69
CA CYS A 22 -33.31 18.68 33.45
C CYS A 22 -32.01 19.20 32.84
N PHE A 23 -30.95 19.27 33.64
CA PHE A 23 -29.59 19.34 33.11
C PHE A 23 -29.28 17.96 32.54
N ALA A 24 -29.77 17.69 31.34
CA ALA A 24 -29.16 16.68 30.49
C ALA A 24 -27.73 17.19 30.25
N GLN A 25 -26.75 16.64 30.97
CA GLN A 25 -25.36 16.84 30.63
C GLN A 25 -25.19 16.28 29.22
N THR A 26 -24.97 17.15 28.24
CA THR A 26 -24.42 16.76 26.96
C THR A 26 -23.02 16.26 27.27
N GLU A 27 -22.87 14.94 27.41
CA GLU A 27 -21.55 14.30 27.34
C GLU A 27 -20.86 14.87 26.09
N PRO A 28 -19.64 15.42 26.21
CA PRO A 28 -18.93 15.93 25.05
C PRO A 28 -18.79 14.75 24.08
N GLU A 29 -19.28 14.93 22.85
CA GLU A 29 -19.14 13.89 21.83
C GLU A 29 -17.66 13.54 21.68
N PRO A 30 -17.31 12.25 21.65
CA PRO A 30 -15.92 11.83 21.57
C PRO A 30 -15.29 12.44 20.31
N SER A 31 -14.18 13.13 20.52
CA SER A 31 -13.38 13.71 19.46
C SER A 31 -12.82 12.59 18.61
N VAL A 32 -12.61 12.83 17.32
CA VAL A 32 -11.87 11.91 16.44
C VAL A 32 -10.52 11.52 17.05
N SER A 33 -9.91 12.43 17.84
CA SER A 33 -8.65 12.18 18.56
C SER A 33 -8.75 11.10 19.63
N ASP A 34 -9.93 10.84 20.20
CA ASP A 34 -10.13 9.84 21.26
C ASP A 34 -10.10 8.40 20.73
N TYR A 35 -10.24 8.26 19.42
CA TYR A 35 -10.15 6.98 18.70
C TYR A 35 -8.79 6.77 18.04
N LEU A 36 -7.89 7.76 18.09
CA LEU A 36 -6.53 7.59 17.58
C LEU A 36 -5.69 6.86 18.63
N PRO A 37 -4.98 5.79 18.26
CA PRO A 37 -3.97 5.22 19.14
C PRO A 37 -2.94 6.31 19.49
N PRO A 38 -2.33 6.30 20.69
CA PRO A 38 -1.26 7.22 21.04
C PRO A 38 -0.24 7.25 19.90
N SER A 39 0.07 8.44 19.38
CA SER A 39 1.03 8.58 18.29
C SER A 39 2.36 7.95 18.71
N GLU A 40 2.88 7.05 17.88
CA GLU A 40 4.20 6.45 18.13
C GLU A 40 5.22 7.57 18.35
N PRO A 41 6.15 7.42 19.32
CA PRO A 41 7.15 8.44 19.58
C PRO A 41 7.95 8.72 18.31
N GLU A 42 8.04 9.99 17.94
CA GLU A 42 8.83 10.42 16.78
C GLU A 42 10.28 9.96 16.97
N VAL A 43 10.77 9.14 16.02
CA VAL A 43 12.12 8.58 16.08
C VAL A 43 13.12 9.72 16.02
N SER A 44 14.03 9.78 17.00
CA SER A 44 15.08 10.80 16.99
C SER A 44 15.98 10.63 15.77
N ARG A 45 16.60 11.72 15.30
CA ARG A 45 17.48 11.69 14.11
C ARG A 45 18.60 10.66 14.25
N ASP A 46 19.16 10.51 15.44
CA ASP A 46 20.29 9.61 15.68
C ASP A 46 19.84 8.15 15.77
N GLU A 47 18.67 7.87 16.37
CA GLU A 47 18.06 6.54 16.31
C GLU A 47 17.73 6.13 14.87
N TRP A 48 17.21 7.07 14.07
CA TRP A 48 16.94 6.83 12.66
C TRP A 48 18.23 6.46 11.92
N ARG A 49 19.31 7.24 12.11
CA ARG A 49 20.62 6.95 11.52
C ARG A 49 21.13 5.58 11.92
N GLN A 50 21.02 5.23 13.19
CA GLN A 50 21.42 3.92 13.69
C GLN A 50 20.62 2.81 13.00
N ARG A 51 19.29 2.95 12.88
CA ARG A 51 18.45 1.98 12.16
C ARG A 51 18.86 1.80 10.71
N ILE A 52 19.23 2.89 10.02
CA ILE A 52 19.72 2.83 8.63
C ILE A 52 21.05 2.08 8.54
N GLU A 53 22.01 2.39 9.40
CA GLU A 53 23.30 1.69 9.41
C GLU A 53 23.16 0.21 9.78
N ASP A 54 22.27 -0.11 10.73
CA ASP A 54 21.97 -1.48 11.11
C ASP A 54 21.27 -2.25 9.99
N ALA A 55 20.33 -1.63 9.28
CA ALA A 55 19.70 -2.20 8.09
C ALA A 55 20.73 -2.44 6.98
N ARG A 56 21.65 -1.49 6.75
CA ARG A 56 22.72 -1.61 5.76
C ARG A 56 23.70 -2.73 6.11
N ARG A 57 24.04 -2.88 7.39
CA ARG A 57 24.89 -3.98 7.88
C ARG A 57 24.23 -5.34 7.62
N ARG A 58 22.97 -5.50 8.03
CA ARG A 58 22.19 -6.73 7.78
C ARG A 58 22.08 -7.06 6.29
N ALA A 59 21.83 -6.06 5.44
CA ALA A 59 21.76 -6.26 4.00
C ALA A 59 23.10 -6.75 3.42
N LYS A 60 24.24 -6.22 3.90
CA LYS A 60 25.58 -6.68 3.49
C LYS A 60 25.85 -8.11 3.95
N GLU A 61 25.47 -8.47 5.17
CA GLU A 61 25.62 -9.82 5.71
C GLU A 61 24.82 -10.84 4.89
N LEU A 62 23.54 -10.57 4.63
CA LEU A 62 22.69 -11.41 3.77
C LEU A 62 23.27 -11.55 2.35
N SER A 63 23.82 -10.46 1.81
CA SER A 63 24.44 -10.46 0.48
C SER A 63 25.73 -11.28 0.44
N ARG A 64 26.47 -11.39 1.55
CA ARG A 64 27.64 -12.27 1.66
C ARG A 64 27.20 -13.72 1.81
N GLU A 65 26.27 -14.00 2.72
CA GLU A 65 25.71 -15.33 2.94
C GLU A 65 25.16 -15.95 1.64
N ARG A 66 24.41 -15.18 0.84
CA ARG A 66 23.92 -15.62 -0.47
C ARG A 66 25.02 -15.92 -1.50
N ARG A 67 26.17 -15.24 -1.41
CA ARG A 67 27.30 -15.50 -2.31
C ARG A 67 28.09 -16.72 -1.87
N ASP A 68 28.24 -16.91 -0.57
CA ASP A 68 29.00 -18.02 0.03
C ASP A 68 28.20 -19.33 0.01
N HIS A 69 26.86 -19.23 0.07
CA HIS A 69 25.92 -20.36 0.10
C HIS A 69 24.77 -20.22 -0.91
N PRO A 70 25.04 -20.14 -2.22
CA PRO A 70 23.99 -20.03 -3.23
C PRO A 70 22.98 -21.19 -3.19
N GLU A 71 23.40 -22.38 -2.76
CA GLU A 71 22.58 -23.59 -2.64
C GLU A 71 21.45 -23.48 -1.61
N LEU A 72 21.58 -22.62 -0.60
CA LEU A 72 20.58 -22.44 0.46
C LEU A 72 19.42 -21.53 0.03
N TYR A 73 19.57 -20.83 -1.09
CA TYR A 73 18.58 -19.86 -1.56
C TYR A 73 17.93 -20.31 -2.86
N LYS A 74 16.64 -20.05 -2.96
CA LYS A 74 15.93 -20.18 -4.24
C LYS A 74 16.51 -19.16 -5.23
N PRO A 75 16.80 -19.57 -6.47
CA PRO A 75 17.14 -18.64 -7.54
C PRO A 75 16.08 -17.54 -7.64
N VAL A 76 16.52 -16.33 -7.93
CA VAL A 76 15.60 -15.21 -8.16
C VAL A 76 14.78 -15.55 -9.40
N PRO A 77 13.44 -15.50 -9.35
CA PRO A 77 12.62 -15.68 -10.54
C PRO A 77 13.02 -14.64 -11.57
N GLU A 78 13.51 -15.11 -12.72
CA GLU A 78 13.83 -14.24 -13.84
C GLU A 78 12.52 -13.68 -14.43
N ASP A 79 12.59 -12.46 -14.98
CA ASP A 79 11.46 -11.88 -15.71
C ASP A 79 11.15 -12.80 -16.90
N PRO A 80 9.94 -13.38 -17.00
CA PRO A 80 9.60 -14.31 -18.08
C PRO A 80 9.79 -13.68 -19.46
N ASP A 81 9.65 -12.36 -19.57
CA ASP A 81 9.87 -11.65 -20.82
C ASP A 81 11.35 -11.59 -21.21
N LEU A 82 12.26 -11.44 -20.23
CA LEU A 82 13.70 -11.47 -20.50
C LEU A 82 14.10 -12.85 -21.02
N VAL A 83 13.62 -13.91 -20.36
CA VAL A 83 13.83 -15.30 -20.78
C VAL A 83 13.27 -15.54 -22.19
N ALA A 84 12.07 -15.02 -22.48
CA ALA A 84 11.48 -15.12 -23.81
C ALA A 84 12.32 -14.39 -24.87
N THR A 85 12.83 -13.19 -24.57
CA THR A 85 13.71 -12.46 -25.50
C THR A 85 15.05 -13.15 -25.72
N GLU A 86 15.67 -13.71 -24.69
CA GLU A 86 16.92 -14.45 -24.85
C GLU A 86 16.72 -15.73 -25.66
N ARG A 87 15.64 -16.48 -25.41
CA ARG A 87 15.30 -17.65 -26.21
C ARG A 87 15.12 -17.31 -27.67
N LEU A 88 14.42 -16.21 -27.95
CA LEU A 88 14.19 -15.74 -29.31
C LEU A 88 15.49 -15.39 -30.04
N LEU A 89 16.42 -14.71 -29.37
CA LEU A 89 17.70 -14.33 -29.96
C LEU A 89 18.61 -15.52 -30.23
N ASN A 90 18.44 -16.60 -29.45
CA ASN A 90 19.21 -17.84 -29.58
C ASN A 90 18.44 -18.94 -30.33
N ASP A 91 17.30 -18.61 -30.95
CA ASP A 91 16.50 -19.58 -31.70
C ASP A 91 17.06 -19.74 -33.13
N ASP A 92 17.80 -20.82 -33.36
CA ASP A 92 18.37 -21.15 -34.67
C ASP A 92 17.32 -21.58 -35.70
N SER A 93 16.08 -21.87 -35.27
CA SER A 93 15.01 -22.27 -36.19
C SER A 93 14.33 -21.09 -36.87
N LEU A 94 14.53 -19.88 -36.36
CA LEU A 94 13.83 -18.67 -36.79
C LEU A 94 14.14 -18.33 -38.25
N GLN A 95 13.12 -18.35 -39.10
CA GLN A 95 13.23 -18.08 -40.53
C GLN A 95 12.83 -16.65 -40.86
N ARG A 96 13.46 -16.11 -41.90
CA ARG A 96 13.09 -14.78 -42.42
C ARG A 96 11.60 -14.75 -42.79
N GLY A 97 10.88 -13.80 -42.21
CA GLY A 97 9.45 -13.63 -42.38
C GLY A 97 8.63 -14.12 -41.20
N ASP A 98 9.23 -14.83 -40.24
CA ASP A 98 8.55 -15.30 -39.04
C ASP A 98 8.06 -14.13 -38.19
N ILE A 99 6.88 -14.30 -37.61
CA ILE A 99 6.26 -13.31 -36.74
C ILE A 99 6.50 -13.70 -35.29
N VAL A 100 7.03 -12.74 -34.54
CA VAL A 100 7.35 -12.88 -33.13
C VAL A 100 6.45 -11.97 -32.31
N SER A 101 5.89 -12.52 -31.23
CA SER A 101 5.16 -11.75 -30.23
C SER A 101 6.01 -11.62 -28.96
N THR A 102 6.27 -10.39 -28.53
CA THR A 102 6.99 -10.08 -27.28
C THR A 102 6.20 -9.06 -26.47
N LYS A 103 6.57 -8.80 -25.21
CA LYS A 103 5.97 -7.71 -24.41
C LYS A 103 6.09 -6.32 -25.06
N LYS A 104 7.07 -6.11 -25.95
CA LYS A 104 7.29 -4.84 -26.67
C LYS A 104 6.35 -4.70 -27.87
N GLY A 105 5.61 -5.74 -28.22
CA GLY A 105 4.73 -5.81 -29.39
C GLY A 105 5.07 -6.98 -30.32
N MET A 106 4.49 -6.93 -31.52
CA MET A 106 4.73 -7.92 -32.57
C MET A 106 5.78 -7.44 -33.56
N PHE A 107 6.65 -8.35 -34.00
CA PHE A 107 7.77 -8.07 -34.89
C PHE A 107 7.85 -9.13 -36.00
N VAL A 108 8.37 -8.75 -37.17
CA VAL A 108 8.81 -9.70 -38.20
C VAL A 108 10.31 -9.88 -38.08
N TYR A 109 10.78 -11.12 -38.03
CA TYR A 109 12.20 -11.43 -38.13
C TYR A 109 12.66 -11.31 -39.58
N GLN A 110 13.55 -10.37 -39.87
CA GLN A 110 14.13 -10.20 -41.19
C GLN A 110 15.42 -10.99 -41.38
N GLY A 111 16.14 -11.26 -40.28
CA GLY A 111 17.30 -12.14 -40.21
C GLY A 111 18.43 -11.90 -41.20
N ARG A 112 19.57 -12.56 -40.97
CA ARG A 112 20.64 -12.68 -41.95
C ARG A 112 21.04 -14.16 -42.00
N PRO A 113 21.22 -14.75 -43.20
CA PRO A 113 21.32 -16.21 -43.34
C PRO A 113 22.49 -16.84 -42.57
N ASP A 114 23.57 -16.09 -42.33
CA ASP A 114 24.79 -16.60 -41.70
C ASP A 114 25.17 -15.87 -40.40
N GLN A 115 24.23 -15.18 -39.76
CA GLN A 115 24.49 -14.51 -38.49
C GLN A 115 23.41 -14.81 -37.45
N PRO A 116 23.78 -14.95 -36.17
CA PRO A 116 22.81 -15.14 -35.11
C PRO A 116 21.82 -13.96 -35.07
N PRO A 117 20.54 -14.22 -34.73
CA PRO A 117 19.53 -13.19 -34.58
C PRO A 117 20.00 -12.05 -33.67
N ARG A 118 19.82 -10.80 -34.11
CA ARG A 118 20.06 -9.60 -33.29
C ARG A 118 18.78 -8.81 -33.14
N GLU A 119 18.66 -8.03 -32.08
CA GLU A 119 17.48 -7.18 -31.84
C GLU A 119 17.10 -6.30 -33.05
N ARG A 120 18.10 -5.82 -33.81
CA ARG A 120 17.89 -4.99 -35.02
C ARG A 120 17.25 -5.73 -36.20
N ASP A 121 17.24 -7.06 -36.16
CA ASP A 121 16.65 -7.91 -37.19
C ASP A 121 15.14 -8.07 -36.99
N PHE A 122 14.58 -7.54 -35.89
CA PHE A 122 13.16 -7.58 -35.56
C PHE A 122 12.49 -6.25 -35.89
N VAL A 123 11.63 -6.24 -36.91
CA VAL A 123 10.95 -5.03 -37.37
C VAL A 123 9.52 -5.01 -36.87
N PRO A 124 9.08 -3.96 -36.14
CA PRO A 124 7.74 -3.93 -35.56
C PRO A 124 6.66 -3.96 -36.64
N ILE A 125 5.66 -4.81 -36.44
CA ILE A 125 4.42 -4.79 -37.21
C ILE A 125 3.59 -3.69 -36.56
N ALA A 126 3.56 -2.50 -37.18
CA ALA A 126 2.72 -1.43 -36.69
C ALA A 126 1.29 -1.97 -36.49
N PRO A 127 0.67 -1.81 -35.31
CA PRO A 127 -0.73 -2.15 -35.16
C PRO A 127 -1.48 -1.26 -36.15
N LYS A 128 -2.25 -1.86 -37.06
CA LYS A 128 -3.09 -1.07 -37.96
C LYS A 128 -3.99 -0.22 -37.07
N ALA A 129 -3.82 1.11 -37.15
CA ALA A 129 -4.75 2.05 -36.56
C ALA A 129 -6.11 1.76 -37.20
N THR A 130 -7.00 1.11 -36.45
CA THR A 130 -8.38 0.93 -36.88
C THR A 130 -9.01 2.29 -36.71
N ARG A 131 -9.19 2.99 -37.83
CA ARG A 131 -9.80 4.32 -37.89
C ARG A 131 -11.32 4.20 -37.79
#